data_AF-A0AAF0T9D6-F1
#
_entry.id   AF-A0AAF0T9D6-F1
#
_cell.length_a   1.000
_cell.length_b   1.000
_cell.length_c   1.000
_cell.angle_alpha   90.00
_cell.angle_beta   90.00
_cell.angle_gamma   90.00
#
_symmetry.space_group_name_H-M   'P 1'
#
loop_
_entity.id
_entity.type
_entity.pdbx_description
1 polymer ?
#
loop_
_entity_poly.entity_id
_entity_poly.type
_entity_poly.pdbx_seq_one_letter_code
_entity_poly.pdbx_strand_id
1 'polypeptide(L)' 'MNDDGLTSCKPSVTQPNPVEPSASCCEALSAADLQCLCSYRNSFVLPSLGIDPELALALPTKCNLTSPPNC' A
#
# COMPACT_ATOMS: atom_id res chain seq x y z
N MET A 1 -9.56 1.40 -6.08
CA MET A 1 -8.35 0.69 -6.53
C MET A 1 -8.72 -0.71 -7.03
N ASN A 2 -8.16 -1.15 -8.15
CA ASN A 2 -8.36 -2.47 -8.78
C ASN A 2 -7.07 -3.33 -8.68
N ASP A 3 -7.10 -4.55 -9.23
CA ASP A 3 -5.99 -5.51 -9.16
C ASP A 3 -4.70 -4.99 -9.81
N ASP A 4 -4.81 -4.26 -10.93
CA ASP A 4 -3.67 -3.64 -11.59
C ASP A 4 -3.03 -2.57 -10.71
N GLY A 5 -3.86 -1.75 -10.06
CA GLY A 5 -3.40 -0.80 -9.05
C GLY A 5 -2.61 -1.49 -7.94
N LEU A 6 -3.13 -2.58 -7.38
CA LEU A 6 -2.48 -3.33 -6.30
C LEU A 6 -1.16 -3.93 -6.74
N THR A 7 -1.14 -4.49 -7.94
CA THR A 7 0.07 -5.06 -8.55
C THR A 7 1.14 -4.00 -8.76
N SER A 8 0.76 -2.78 -9.19
CA SER A 8 1.70 -1.68 -9.37
C SER A 8 2.36 -1.22 -8.07
N CYS A 9 1.66 -1.32 -6.93
CA CYS A 9 2.20 -0.94 -5.62
C CYS A 9 3.01 -2.03 -4.94
N LYS A 10 2.80 -3.30 -5.32
CA LYS A 10 3.43 -4.46 -4.67
C LYS A 10 4.96 -4.34 -4.51
N PRO A 11 5.74 -3.90 -5.52
CA PRO A 11 7.19 -3.78 -5.38
C PRO A 11 7.66 -2.80 -4.30
N SER A 12 6.81 -1.82 -3.93
CA SER A 12 7.13 -0.80 -2.92
C SER A 12 6.80 -1.23 -1.50
N VAL A 13 6.03 -2.31 -1.36
CA VAL A 13 5.52 -2.82 -0.07
C VAL A 13 5.95 -4.26 0.19
N THR A 14 7.00 -4.73 -0.48
CA THR A 14 7.52 -6.10 -0.35
C THR A 14 9.00 -6.05 0.06
N GLN A 15 9.35 -6.81 1.10
CA GLN A 15 10.74 -7.03 1.55
C GLN A 15 11.47 -8.03 0.63
N PRO A 16 12.82 -8.05 0.59
CA PRO A 16 13.76 -7.25 1.39
C PRO A 16 14.17 -5.91 0.75
N ASN A 17 13.91 -5.70 -0.54
CA ASN A 17 14.38 -4.54 -1.28
C ASN A 17 13.20 -3.78 -1.89
N PRO A 18 12.40 -3.07 -1.08
CA PRO A 18 11.30 -2.27 -1.61
C PRO A 18 11.82 -1.14 -2.49
N VAL A 19 11.13 -0.88 -3.59
CA VAL A 19 11.45 0.21 -4.51
C VAL A 19 10.55 1.42 -4.30
N GLU A 20 10.95 2.58 -4.80
CA GLU A 20 10.08 3.77 -4.80
C GLU A 20 8.78 3.52 -5.58
N PRO A 21 7.64 4.07 -5.12
CA PRO A 21 6.35 3.84 -5.76
C PRO A 21 6.32 4.44 -7.16
N SER A 22 5.78 3.68 -8.11
CA SER A 22 5.53 4.18 -9.45
C SER A 22 4.43 5.25 -9.44
N ALA A 23 4.40 6.08 -10.49
CA ALA A 23 3.29 7.01 -10.70
C ALA A 23 1.93 6.30 -10.76
N SER A 24 1.87 5.13 -11.42
CA SER A 24 0.65 4.31 -11.48
C SER A 24 0.20 3.79 -10.12
N CYS A 25 1.14 3.41 -9.24
CA CYS A 25 0.81 3.04 -7.87
C CYS A 25 0.21 4.22 -7.12
N CYS A 26 0.86 5.38 -7.14
CA CYS A 26 0.37 6.55 -6.42
C CYS A 26 -0.97 7.06 -6.96
N GLU A 27 -1.19 7.00 -8.28
CA GLU A 27 -2.48 7.30 -8.88
C GLU A 27 -3.56 6.31 -8.40
N ALA A 28 -3.28 5.02 -8.42
CA ALA A 28 -4.20 4.00 -7.94
C ALA A 28 -4.52 4.16 -6.43
N LEU A 29 -3.52 4.52 -5.64
CA LEU A 29 -3.62 4.75 -4.20
C LEU A 29 -4.42 6.02 -3.89
N SER A 30 -4.32 7.06 -4.73
CA SER A 30 -5.10 8.30 -4.60
C SER A 30 -6.62 8.07 -4.78
N ALA A 31 -6.99 7.04 -5.56
CA ALA A 31 -8.36 6.60 -5.77
C ALA A 31 -8.74 5.39 -4.91
N ALA A 32 -7.92 5.03 -3.92
CA ALA A 32 -8.18 3.93 -3.00
C ALA A 32 -8.94 4.41 -1.76
N ASP A 33 -9.73 3.51 -1.17
CA ASP A 33 -10.23 3.71 0.18
C ASP A 33 -9.12 3.33 1.18
N LEU A 34 -8.35 4.32 1.62
CA LEU A 34 -7.25 4.11 2.55
C LEU A 34 -7.73 3.61 3.93
N GLN A 35 -8.93 3.97 4.37
CA GLN A 35 -9.52 3.44 5.60
C GLN A 35 -9.83 1.96 5.47
N CYS A 36 -10.40 1.55 4.35
CA CYS A 36 -10.62 0.14 4.03
C CYS A 36 -9.29 -0.63 4.01
N LEU A 37 -8.26 -0.10 3.33
CA LEU A 37 -6.93 -0.71 3.32
C LEU A 37 -6.31 -0.80 4.72
N CYS A 38 -6.52 0.23 5.56
CA CYS A 38 -6.07 0.23 6.95
C CYS A 38 -6.63 -0.93 7.77
N SER A 39 -7.85 -1.37 7.49
CA SER A 39 -8.47 -2.51 8.19
C SER A 39 -7.68 -3.82 8.03
N TYR A 40 -6.84 -3.91 6.98
CA TYR A 40 -5.98 -5.05 6.73
C TYR A 40 -4.63 -5.00 7.47
N ARG A 41 -4.30 -3.93 8.20
CA ARG A 41 -2.98 -3.76 8.84
C ARG A 41 -2.53 -4.96 9.69
N ASN A 42 -3.50 -5.62 10.34
CA ASN A 42 -3.27 -6.79 11.21
C ASN A 42 -3.77 -8.10 10.57
N SER A 43 -4.16 -8.07 9.30
CA SER A 43 -4.69 -9.23 8.60
C SER A 43 -3.56 -10.14 8.14
N PHE A 44 -3.74 -11.44 8.38
CA PHE A 44 -2.84 -12.48 7.85
C PHE A 44 -2.82 -12.54 6.32
N VAL A 45 -3.75 -11.85 5.64
CA VAL A 45 -3.73 -11.78 4.17
C VAL A 45 -2.52 -11.02 3.65
N LEU A 46 -2.03 -9.98 4.34
CA LEU A 46 -0.92 -9.17 3.84
C LEU A 46 0.36 -10.01 3.71
N PRO A 47 0.83 -10.73 4.77
CA PRO A 47 1.97 -11.63 4.63
C PRO A 47 1.77 -12.74 3.60
N SER A 48 0.55 -13.27 3.46
CA SER A 48 0.26 -14.32 2.47
C SER A 48 0.40 -13.85 1.01
N LEU A 49 0.24 -12.54 0.78
CA LEU A 49 0.45 -11.89 -0.52
C LEU A 49 1.90 -11.40 -0.70
N GLY A 50 2.75 -11.57 0.32
CA GLY A 50 4.10 -11.03 0.39
C GLY A 50 4.17 -9.54 0.69
N ILE A 51 3.08 -8.95 1.20
CA ILE A 51 3.00 -7.54 1.56
C ILE A 51 3.47 -7.37 3.00
N ASP A 52 4.42 -6.48 3.18
CA ASP A 52 4.88 -6.02 4.49
C ASP A 52 3.92 -4.94 5.01
N PRO A 53 3.27 -5.15 6.17
CA PRO A 53 2.30 -4.19 6.72
C PRO A 53 2.91 -2.81 7.00
N GLU A 54 4.13 -2.73 7.50
CA GLU A 54 4.75 -1.44 7.82
C GLU A 54 5.05 -0.63 6.56
N LEU A 55 5.57 -1.28 5.51
CA LEU A 55 5.77 -0.63 4.23
C LEU A 55 4.44 -0.20 3.59
N ALA A 56 3.39 -1.01 3.69
CA ALA A 56 2.07 -0.68 3.17
C ALA A 56 1.45 0.55 3.87
N LEU A 57 1.64 0.66 5.19
CA LEU A 57 1.18 1.81 5.97
C LEU A 57 1.97 3.09 5.71
N ALA A 58 3.26 2.98 5.35
CA ALA A 58 4.10 4.12 4.97
C ALA A 58 3.87 4.59 3.53
N LEU A 59 3.29 3.75 2.66
CA LEU A 59 3.11 4.02 1.24
C LEU A 59 2.33 5.31 0.92
N PRO A 60 1.21 5.65 1.60
CA PRO A 60 0.48 6.88 1.33
C PRO A 60 1.38 8.11 1.45
N THR A 61 2.20 8.19 2.50
CA THR A 61 3.11 9.32 2.70
C THR A 61 4.17 9.43 1.59
N LYS A 62 4.71 8.30 1.10
CA LYS A 62 5.62 8.29 -0.06
C LYS A 62 4.97 8.80 -1.35
N CYS A 63 3.66 8.61 -1.48
CA CYS A 63 2.85 9.15 -2.57
C CYS A 63 2.31 10.57 -2.32
N ASN A 64 2.74 11.24 -1.23
CA ASN A 64 2.22 12.56 -0.81
C ASN A 64 0.71 12.55 -0.51
N LEU A 65 0.18 11.42 -0.03
CA LEU A 65 -1.20 11.25 0.41
C LEU A 65 -1.28 11.26 1.95
N THR A 66 -2.41 11.74 2.45
CA THR A 66 -2.69 11.75 3.89
C THR A 66 -3.09 10.35 4.36
N SER A 67 -2.36 9.80 5.33
CA SER A 67 -2.73 8.54 5.95
C SER A 67 -4.01 8.68 6.81
N PRO A 68 -4.88 7.66 6.81
CA PRO A 68 -6.07 7.66 7.65
C PRO A 68 -5.73 7.74 9.15
N PRO A 69 -6.53 8.45 9.98
CA PRO A 69 -6.32 8.49 11.42
C PRO A 69 -6.47 7.10 12.04
N ASN A 70 -5.62 6.79 13.03
CA ASN A 70 -5.51 5.47 13.68
C ASN A 70 -5.11 4.34 12.73
N CYS A 71 -4.48 4.70 11.61
CA CYS A 71 -3.52 3.92 10.87
C CYS A 71 -2.13 4.51 11.18
#